data_AF-A0A938YXZ0-F1
#
_entry.id   AF-A0A938YXZ0-F1
#
_cell.length_a   1.000
_cell.length_b   1.000
_cell.length_c   1.000
_cell.angle_alpha   90.00
_cell.angle_beta   90.00
_cell.angle_gamma   90.00
#
_symmetry.space_group_name_H-M   'P 1'
#
loop_
_entity.id
_entity.type
_entity.pdbx_description
1 polymer ?
#
loop_
_entity_poly.entity_id
_entity_poly.type
_entity_poly.pdbx_seq_one_letter_code
_entity_poly.pdbx_strand_id
1 'polypeptide(L)'
;KLNQHLRTLMKLAEMNNVAVLVTNQVMQRPDILFGDPTAPVGGEIVAHASKQRLYLRKSKEDKRVAKLVDSPSLPDGEAIFRVTENGIEDV
;
A
#
# COMPACT_ATOMS: atom_id res chain seq x y z
N LYS A 1 16.43 -6.64 -11.29
CA LYS A 1 15.48 -5.98 -12.24
C LYS A 1 14.46 -5.10 -11.52
N LEU A 2 13.77 -5.58 -10.47
CA LEU A 2 12.79 -4.78 -9.72
C LEU A 2 13.36 -3.46 -9.13
N ASN A 3 14.52 -3.52 -8.45
CA ASN A 3 15.18 -2.32 -7.91
C ASN A 3 15.43 -1.25 -8.99
N GLN A 4 15.90 -1.65 -10.18
CA GLN A 4 16.11 -0.73 -11.29
C GLN A 4 14.80 -0.09 -11.76
N HIS A 5 13.72 -0.86 -11.83
CA HIS A 5 12.40 -0.34 -12.20
C HIS A 5 11.90 0.70 -11.18
N LEU A 6 12.00 0.41 -9.89
CA LEU A 6 11.60 1.35 -8.83
C LEU A 6 12.46 2.63 -8.84
N ARG A 7 13.77 2.51 -9.11
CA ARG A 7 14.64 3.68 -9.31
C ARG A 7 14.20 4.54 -10.49
N THR A 8 13.80 3.94 -11.61
CA THR A 8 13.26 4.69 -12.74
C THR A 8 11.97 5.41 -12.37
N LEU A 9 11.05 4.76 -11.65
CA LEU A 9 9.80 5.38 -11.19
C LEU A 9 10.06 6.57 -10.25
N MET A 10 10.98 6.42 -9.29
CA MET A 10 11.37 7.53 -8.39
C MET A 10 11.95 8.70 -9.18
N LYS A 11 12.84 8.43 -10.14
CA LYS A 11 13.42 9.45 -10.99
C LYS A 11 12.35 10.19 -11.81
N LEU A 12 11.37 9.46 -12.36
CA LEU A 12 10.27 10.08 -13.11
C LEU A 12 9.40 10.96 -12.22
N ALA A 13 9.08 10.52 -11.01
CA ALA A 13 8.32 11.29 -10.03
C ALA A 13 9.02 12.61 -9.69
N GLU A 14 10.33 12.55 -9.43
CA GLU A 14 11.14 13.71 -9.03
C GLU A 14 11.40 14.68 -10.19
N MET A 15 11.70 14.16 -11.39
CA MET A 15 11.98 15.01 -12.55
C MET A 15 10.74 15.74 -13.08
N ASN A 16 9.56 15.12 -12.99
CA ASN A 16 8.34 15.66 -13.58
C ASN A 16 7.35 16.19 -12.52
N ASN A 17 7.69 16.11 -11.23
CA ASN A 17 6.81 16.46 -10.12
C ASN A 17 5.42 15.78 -10.22
N VAL A 18 5.43 14.47 -10.45
CA VAL A 18 4.20 13.66 -10.59
C VAL A 18 4.08 12.63 -9.47
N ALA A 19 2.83 12.32 -9.10
CA ALA A 19 2.57 11.21 -8.18
C ALA A 19 2.70 9.87 -8.93
N VAL A 20 3.41 8.92 -8.31
CA VAL A 20 3.50 7.54 -8.79
C VAL A 20 2.82 6.63 -7.79
N LEU A 21 1.77 5.93 -8.24
CA LEU A 21 1.07 4.93 -7.46
C LEU A 21 1.38 3.54 -8.01
N VAL A 22 1.63 2.59 -7.11
CA VAL A 22 1.93 1.20 -7.45
C VAL A 22 1.02 0.29 -6.63
N THR A 23 0.37 -0.66 -7.30
CA THR A 23 -0.36 -1.74 -6.64
C THR A 23 0.58 -2.91 -6.40
N ASN A 24 0.55 -3.50 -5.22
CA ASN A 24 1.33 -4.68 -4.90
C ASN A 24 0.44 -5.83 -4.47
N GLN A 25 0.85 -7.04 -4.84
CA GLN A 25 0.21 -8.27 -4.37
C GLN A 25 0.75 -8.64 -2.99
N VAL A 26 -0.01 -9.50 -2.31
CA VAL A 26 0.34 -10.03 -1.01
C VAL A 26 0.42 -11.56 -1.07
N MET A 27 1.19 -12.14 -0.16
CA MET A 27 1.28 -13.58 0.04
C MET A 27 0.86 -13.94 1.46
N GLN A 28 0.37 -15.17 1.64
CA GLN A 28 0.05 -15.71 2.96
C GLN A 28 1.34 -16.16 3.68
N ARG A 29 1.44 -15.81 4.95
CA ARG A 29 2.49 -16.20 5.91
C ARG A 29 1.90 -17.18 6.92
N PRO A 30 1.99 -18.50 6.67
CA PRO A 30 1.38 -19.52 7.52
C PRO A 30 2.04 -19.64 8.90
N ASP A 31 3.23 -19.06 9.07
CA ASP A 31 3.97 -18.98 10.33
C ASP A 31 3.37 -17.96 11.32
N ILE A 32 2.50 -17.07 10.87
CA ILE A 32 1.79 -16.12 11.73
C ILE A 32 0.54 -16.79 12.30
N LEU A 33 0.60 -17.17 13.58
CA LEU A 33 -0.50 -17.83 14.28
C LEU A 33 -1.57 -16.86 14.83
N PHE A 34 -1.21 -15.59 15.03
CA PHE A 34 -2.10 -14.55 15.56
C PHE A 34 -1.93 -13.25 14.77
N GLY A 35 -3.05 -12.60 14.45
CA GLY A 35 -3.06 -11.35 13.67
C GLY A 35 -3.25 -11.60 12.17
N ASP A 36 -2.92 -10.59 11.36
CA ASP A 36 -3.05 -10.68 9.91
C ASP A 36 -1.89 -11.48 9.32
N PRO A 37 -2.13 -12.65 8.70
CA PRO A 37 -1.09 -13.51 8.15
C PRO A 37 -0.64 -13.04 6.76
N THR A 38 -0.90 -11.79 6.36
CA THR A 38 -0.64 -11.30 5.01
C THR A 38 0.64 -10.47 4.97
N ALA A 39 1.54 -10.78 4.04
CA ALA A 39 2.76 -10.01 3.82
C ALA A 39 2.86 -9.48 2.39
N PRO A 40 3.38 -8.24 2.18
CA PRO A 40 3.58 -7.70 0.84
C PRO A 40 4.70 -8.44 0.10
N VAL A 41 4.50 -8.64 -1.21
CA VAL A 41 5.52 -9.24 -2.09
C VAL A 41 6.63 -8.21 -2.40
N GLY A 42 7.85 -8.68 -2.66
CA GLY A 42 8.96 -7.84 -3.12
C GLY A 42 9.98 -7.44 -2.03
N GLY A 43 9.73 -7.85 -0.78
CA GLY A 43 10.69 -7.76 0.33
C GLY A 43 11.20 -6.34 0.60
N GLU A 44 12.42 -6.25 1.12
CA GLU A 44 13.05 -4.99 1.50
C GLU A 44 13.23 -4.01 0.33
N ILE A 45 13.40 -4.52 -0.90
CA ILE A 45 13.56 -3.67 -2.09
C ILE A 45 12.35 -2.76 -2.27
N VAL A 46 11.13 -3.31 -2.18
CA VAL A 46 9.89 -2.52 -2.29
C VAL A 46 9.69 -1.68 -1.04
N ALA A 47 9.99 -2.22 0.14
CA ALA A 47 9.83 -1.50 1.41
C ALA A 47 10.69 -0.22 1.46
N HIS A 48 11.95 -0.28 1.04
CA HIS A 48 12.84 0.89 1.06
C HIS A 48 12.59 1.90 -0.06
N ALA A 49 12.16 1.45 -1.23
CA ALA A 49 11.93 2.36 -2.36
C ALA A 49 10.59 3.12 -2.27
N SER A 50 9.63 2.61 -1.50
CA SER A 50 8.29 3.21 -1.38
C SER A 50 8.28 4.25 -0.27
N LYS A 51 7.92 5.51 -0.59
CA LYS A 51 7.85 6.59 0.42
C LYS A 51 6.62 6.46 1.33
N GLN A 52 5.49 5.98 0.82
CA GLN A 52 4.28 5.76 1.60
C GLN A 52 3.70 4.40 1.24
N ARG A 53 3.20 3.66 2.24
CA ARG A 53 2.59 2.34 2.02
C ARG A 53 1.23 2.28 2.67
N LEU A 54 0.22 2.03 1.83
CA LEU A 54 -1.15 1.78 2.26
C LEU A 54 -1.44 0.29 2.18
N TYR A 55 -1.90 -0.28 3.29
CA TYR A 55 -2.43 -1.62 3.33
C TYR A 55 -3.95 -1.57 3.26
N LEU A 56 -4.51 -2.09 2.16
CA LEU A 56 -5.94 -2.10 1.89
C LEU A 56 -6.53 -3.46 2.27
N ARG A 57 -7.54 -3.47 3.14
CA ARG A 57 -8.23 -4.70 3.56
C ARG A 57 -9.74 -4.55 3.48
N LYS A 58 -10.42 -5.69 3.27
CA LYS A 58 -11.88 -5.77 3.39
C LYS A 58 -12.27 -5.69 4.88
N SER A 59 -13.37 -5.01 5.17
CA SER A 59 -14.00 -4.99 6.49
C SER A 59 -15.36 -5.71 6.41
N LYS A 60 -16.18 -5.56 7.46
CA LYS A 60 -17.59 -6.00 7.44
C LYS A 60 -18.36 -5.25 6.36
N GLU A 61 -19.38 -5.92 5.80
CA GLU A 61 -20.25 -5.37 4.76
C GLU A 61 -19.46 -4.94 3.49
N ASP A 62 -19.79 -3.79 2.91
CA ASP A 62 -19.16 -3.21 1.74
C ASP A 62 -17.96 -2.31 2.08
N LYS A 63 -17.64 -2.15 3.36
CA LYS A 63 -16.56 -1.27 3.82
C LYS A 63 -15.17 -1.85 3.51
N ARG A 64 -14.22 -0.94 3.33
CA ARG A 64 -12.79 -1.18 3.14
C ARG A 64 -12.03 -0.31 4.12
N VAL A 65 -10.85 -0.76 4.52
CA VAL A 65 -9.94 0.01 5.38
C VAL A 65 -8.65 0.23 4.63
N ALA A 66 -8.21 1.47 4.54
CA ALA A 66 -6.87 1.86 4.14
C ALA A 66 -6.05 2.19 5.38
N LYS A 67 -5.08 1.35 5.70
CA LYS A 67 -4.13 1.58 6.80
C LYS A 67 -2.83 2.15 6.25
N LEU A 68 -2.40 3.30 6.75
CA LEU A 68 -1.03 3.77 6.53
C LEU A 68 -0.10 2.93 7.42
N VAL A 69 0.70 2.06 6.79
CA VAL A 69 1.62 1.16 7.50
C VAL A 69 3.05 1.67 7.51
N ASP A 70 3.34 2.69 6.70
CA ASP A 70 4.66 3.31 6.62
C ASP A 70 4.57 4.68 5.97
N SER A 71 5.20 5.67 6.59
CA SER A 71 5.35 7.03 6.07
C SER A 71 6.48 7.76 6.80
N PRO A 72 7.33 8.53 6.09
CA PRO A 72 8.38 9.33 6.71
C PRO A 72 7.85 10.58 7.42
N SER A 73 6.62 11.01 7.13
CA SER A 73 6.11 12.33 7.53
C SER A 73 4.72 12.33 8.16
N LEU A 74 4.04 11.18 8.18
CA LEU A 74 2.69 11.06 8.73
C LEU A 74 2.67 9.98 9.81
N PRO A 75 1.90 10.17 10.89
CA PRO A 75 1.69 9.12 11.88
C PRO A 75 0.86 7.98 11.29
N ASP A 76 0.96 6.81 11.91
CA ASP A 76 0.09 5.68 11.63
C ASP A 76 -1.38 6.09 11.73
N GLY A 77 -2.19 5.60 10.78
CA GLY A 77 -3.61 5.94 10.70
C GLY A 77 -4.39 4.97 9.84
N GLU A 78 -5.70 4.91 10.05
CA GLU A 78 -6.64 4.11 9.25
C GLU A 78 -7.79 4.99 8.79
N ALA A 79 -8.19 4.83 7.52
CA ALA A 79 -9.39 5.43 6.94
C ALA A 79 -10.33 4.33 6.46
N ILE A 80 -11.62 4.47 6.75
CA ILE A 80 -12.65 3.54 6.29
C ILE A 80 -13.36 4.18 5.10
N PHE A 81 -13.59 3.41 4.05
CA PHE A 81 -14.27 3.88 2.83
C PHE A 81 -15.13 2.76 2.23
N ARG A 82 -15.97 3.09 1.25
CA ARG A 82 -16.71 2.13 0.43
C ARG A 82 -16.28 2.22 -1.03
N VAL A 83 -16.47 1.12 -1.75
CA VAL A 83 -16.35 1.10 -3.21
C VAL A 83 -17.74 0.85 -3.77
N THR A 84 -18.32 1.86 -4.40
CA THR A 84 -19.67 1.85 -4.97
C THR A 84 -19.58 1.98 -6.49
N GLU A 85 -20.73 2.03 -7.17
CA GLU A 85 -20.80 2.24 -8.62
C GLU A 85 -20.23 3.61 -9.05
N ASN A 86 -20.19 4.57 -8.14
CA ASN A 86 -19.61 5.90 -8.37
C ASN A 86 -18.10 5.97 -8.08
N GLY A 87 -17.48 4.88 -7.59
CA GLY A 87 -16.07 4.83 -7.21
C GLY A 87 -15.84 4.72 -5.71
N ILE A 88 -14.86 5.47 -5.18
CA ILE A 88 -14.52 5.47 -3.75
C ILE A 88 -15.33 6.58 -3.06
N GLU A 89 -16.10 6.21 -2.05
CA GLU A 89 -16.94 7.12 -1.26
C GLU A 89 -16.62 6.99 0.23
N ASP A 90 -16.83 8.08 0.97
CA ASP A 90 -16.71 8.12 2.43
C ASP A 90 -17.84 7.31 3.09
N VAL A 91 -17.63 6.88 4.34
CA VAL A 91 -18.58 6.02 5.08
C VAL A 91 -19.69 6.80 5.77
#